data_AF-A0A935K1H1-F1
#
_entry.id   AF-A0A935K1H1-F1
#
_cell.length_a   1.000
_cell.length_b   1.000
_cell.length_c   1.000
_cell.angle_alpha   90.00
_cell.angle_beta   90.00
_cell.angle_gamma   90.00
#
_symmetry.space_group_name_H-M   'P 1'
#
loop_
_entity.id
_entity.type
_entity.pdbx_description
1 polymer ?
#
loop_
_entity_poly.entity_id
_entity_poly.type
_entity_poly.pdbx_seq_one_letter_code
_entity_poly.pdbx_strand_id
1 'polypeptide(L)'
;MSVESLEAMSGGGALHGGRADLKANLKLKGNSARKLAASATGEVLLSVADTRLEGGGAALERNLIVSLLQALIPGRSKQQDLTINCGVVHLPLVNGVAVVDRSIAMETEQIAISASGKVDFSAQNLVLAFSPQVKKGLGLNQSSLAHLVMLKGPLHNPEIVIDPKGTVFEMANIGVAVATGGASLLASRLLSEWENTSSCRTAVSGAPAKASQHVKRCWAGRGASWRHVLDQVLVLSVSSLVTALLTLATP
;
A
#
# COMPACT_ATOMS: atom_id res chain seq x y z
N MET A 1 14.82 -28.19 -10.31
CA MET A 1 14.96 -27.13 -9.31
C MET A 1 15.57 -27.79 -8.09
N SER A 2 16.81 -27.45 -7.75
CA SER A 2 17.57 -28.12 -6.69
C SER A 2 16.97 -27.76 -5.31
N VAL A 3 16.97 -28.73 -4.41
CA VAL A 3 16.53 -28.58 -3.02
C VAL A 3 17.24 -27.43 -2.30
N GLU A 4 18.45 -27.07 -2.72
CA GLU A 4 19.23 -25.93 -2.23
C GLU A 4 18.58 -24.57 -2.55
N SER A 5 17.85 -24.47 -3.68
CA SER A 5 17.08 -23.27 -4.02
C SER A 5 15.83 -23.16 -3.15
N LEU A 6 15.30 -24.30 -2.72
CA LEU A 6 14.15 -24.37 -1.82
C LEU A 6 14.55 -23.99 -0.39
N GLU A 7 15.77 -24.35 0.04
CA GLU A 7 16.33 -23.93 1.33
C GLU A 7 16.64 -22.44 1.38
N ALA A 8 17.11 -21.84 0.28
CA ALA A 8 17.29 -20.39 0.17
C ALA A 8 15.96 -19.61 0.16
N MET A 9 14.87 -20.24 -0.31
CA MET A 9 13.51 -19.69 -0.25
C MET A 9 12.80 -20.00 1.08
N SER A 10 13.19 -21.06 1.78
CA SER A 10 12.84 -21.29 3.18
C SER A 10 13.77 -20.46 4.07
N GLY A 11 13.49 -19.18 4.23
CA GLY A 11 14.14 -18.32 5.23
C GLY A 11 13.89 -18.77 6.70
N GLY A 12 13.73 -20.06 6.96
CA GLY A 12 13.43 -20.67 8.25
C GLY A 12 14.62 -20.75 9.19
N GLY A 13 15.82 -20.34 8.77
CA GLY A 13 17.00 -20.32 9.62
C GLY A 13 17.12 -19.10 10.55
N ALA A 14 16.18 -18.16 10.51
CA ALA A 14 16.25 -16.92 11.30
C ALA A 14 14.93 -16.48 11.94
N LEU A 15 13.82 -17.15 11.63
CA LEU A 15 12.52 -16.88 12.22
C LEU A 15 12.18 -18.00 13.19
N HIS A 16 12.01 -17.65 14.46
CA HIS A 16 11.72 -18.59 15.54
C HIS A 16 10.33 -18.32 16.13
N GLY A 17 9.59 -19.41 16.33
CA GLY A 17 8.24 -19.38 16.90
C GLY A 17 7.20 -18.69 16.01
N GLY A 18 6.06 -18.38 16.62
CA GLY A 18 4.95 -17.67 15.99
C GLY A 18 4.01 -18.53 15.16
N ARG A 19 3.01 -17.86 14.57
CA ARG A 19 2.03 -18.43 13.65
C ARG A 19 2.15 -17.74 12.32
N ALA A 20 1.97 -18.50 11.23
CA ALA A 20 1.92 -17.98 9.89
C ALA A 20 0.69 -18.54 9.16
N ASP A 21 -0.10 -17.66 8.56
CA ASP A 21 -1.28 -18.00 7.78
C ASP A 21 -1.12 -17.43 6.37
N LEU A 22 -1.31 -18.28 5.36
CA LEU A 22 -1.33 -17.89 3.96
C LEU A 22 -2.70 -18.23 3.36
N LYS A 23 -3.36 -17.23 2.78
CA LYS A 23 -4.58 -17.37 2.00
C LYS A 23 -4.31 -16.81 0.60
N ALA A 24 -4.61 -17.60 -0.43
CA ALA A 24 -4.48 -17.17 -1.81
C ALA A 24 -5.72 -17.63 -2.60
N ASN A 25 -6.41 -16.68 -3.20
CA ASN A 25 -7.51 -16.95 -4.13
C ASN A 25 -7.21 -16.22 -5.43
N LEU A 26 -6.65 -16.95 -6.41
CA LEU A 26 -6.10 -16.36 -7.63
C LEU A 26 -6.62 -17.08 -8.87
N LYS A 27 -6.94 -16.28 -9.88
CA LYS A 27 -7.06 -16.72 -11.27
C LYS A 27 -5.72 -16.49 -11.94
N LEU A 28 -5.11 -17.56 -12.45
CA LEU A 28 -3.79 -17.55 -13.08
C LEU A 28 -3.89 -18.07 -14.51
N LYS A 29 -3.05 -17.58 -15.41
CA LYS A 29 -2.91 -18.07 -16.79
C LYS A 29 -1.44 -18.12 -17.23
N GLY A 30 -1.08 -19.15 -17.97
CA GLY A 30 0.24 -19.26 -18.60
C GLY A 30 1.02 -20.49 -18.17
N ASN A 31 2.17 -20.69 -18.82
CA ASN A 31 2.99 -21.90 -18.73
C ASN A 31 4.34 -21.70 -18.05
N SER A 32 4.53 -20.56 -17.36
CA SER A 32 5.73 -20.28 -16.57
C SER A 32 5.37 -19.48 -15.33
N ALA A 33 6.18 -19.58 -14.27
CA ALA A 33 5.97 -18.83 -13.02
C ALA A 33 5.79 -17.33 -13.28
N ARG A 34 6.60 -16.77 -14.20
CA ARG A 34 6.50 -15.37 -14.60
C ARG A 34 5.16 -15.03 -15.26
N LYS A 35 4.66 -15.87 -16.18
CA LYS A 35 3.37 -15.65 -16.83
C LYS A 35 2.19 -15.84 -15.88
N LEU A 36 2.29 -16.80 -14.96
CA LEU A 36 1.29 -17.00 -13.91
C LEU A 36 1.21 -15.77 -13.01
N ALA A 37 2.35 -15.26 -12.53
CA ALA A 37 2.40 -14.04 -11.71
C ALA A 37 1.91 -12.80 -12.47
N ALA A 38 2.33 -12.63 -13.72
CA ALA A 38 1.93 -11.50 -14.58
C ALA A 38 0.43 -11.50 -14.95
N SER A 39 -0.25 -12.65 -14.87
CA SER A 39 -1.69 -12.75 -15.17
C SER A 39 -2.57 -12.84 -13.93
N ALA A 40 -1.96 -12.88 -12.74
CA ALA A 40 -2.66 -13.15 -11.50
C ALA A 40 -3.75 -12.11 -11.23
N THR A 41 -4.96 -12.58 -10.96
CA THR A 41 -6.10 -11.74 -10.56
C THR A 41 -6.81 -12.38 -9.38
N GLY A 42 -7.00 -11.63 -8.29
CA GLY A 42 -7.58 -12.11 -7.04
C GLY A 42 -6.84 -11.55 -5.83
N GLU A 43 -6.78 -12.30 -4.74
CA GLU A 43 -6.23 -11.82 -3.46
C GLU A 43 -5.18 -12.79 -2.90
N VAL A 44 -4.10 -12.24 -2.36
CA VAL A 44 -3.14 -12.97 -1.52
C VAL A 44 -3.03 -12.26 -0.17
N LEU A 45 -3.21 -13.02 0.92
CA LEU A 45 -3.01 -12.57 2.28
C LEU A 45 -2.03 -13.50 2.98
N LEU A 46 -0.90 -12.95 3.39
CA LEU A 46 0.03 -13.57 4.32
C LEU A 46 -0.04 -12.80 5.64
N SER A 47 -0.22 -13.49 6.76
CA SER A 47 -0.09 -12.91 8.09
C SER A 47 0.80 -13.76 8.97
N VAL A 48 1.62 -13.10 9.77
CA VAL A 48 2.45 -13.71 10.81
C VAL A 48 2.17 -13.04 12.14
N ALA A 49 2.22 -13.81 13.22
CA ALA A 49 2.04 -13.30 14.58
C ALA A 49 3.04 -13.96 15.53
N ASP A 50 3.46 -13.20 16.54
CA ASP A 50 4.30 -13.68 17.63
C ASP A 50 5.62 -14.34 17.16
N THR A 51 6.25 -13.79 16.10
CA THR A 51 7.49 -14.31 15.52
C THR A 51 8.72 -13.58 16.05
N ARG A 52 9.83 -14.29 16.23
CA ARG A 52 11.12 -13.69 16.57
C ARG A 52 12.08 -13.81 15.40
N LEU A 53 12.63 -12.69 14.94
CA LEU A 53 13.73 -12.64 13.99
C LEU A 53 15.04 -12.59 14.79
N GLU A 54 15.82 -13.67 14.75
CA GLU A 54 17.12 -13.73 15.43
C GLU A 54 18.16 -12.84 14.72
N GLY A 55 19.04 -12.23 15.50
CA GLY A 55 20.16 -11.45 14.99
C GLY A 55 21.39 -12.30 14.66
N GLY A 56 22.27 -11.78 13.81
CA GLY A 56 23.67 -12.25 13.72
C GLY A 56 23.92 -13.55 12.93
N GLY A 57 22.91 -14.16 12.31
CA GLY A 57 23.11 -15.30 11.41
C GLY A 57 23.72 -14.91 10.06
N ALA A 58 24.65 -15.71 9.53
CA ALA A 58 25.30 -15.47 8.23
C ALA A 58 24.31 -15.35 7.05
N ALA A 59 23.13 -15.99 7.15
CA ALA A 59 22.05 -15.88 6.17
C ALA A 59 21.38 -14.49 6.14
N LEU A 60 21.55 -13.67 7.19
CA LEU A 60 20.89 -12.38 7.37
C LEU A 60 21.71 -11.21 6.85
N GLU A 61 23.01 -11.38 6.66
CA GLU A 61 23.91 -10.29 6.28
C GLU A 61 23.59 -9.70 4.90
N ARG A 62 23.11 -10.54 3.97
CA ARG A 62 22.69 -10.19 2.59
C ARG A 62 21.17 -10.21 2.39
N ASN A 63 20.39 -10.27 3.47
CA ASN A 63 18.94 -10.34 3.36
C ASN A 63 18.35 -8.92 3.21
N LEU A 64 17.62 -8.69 2.11
CA LEU A 64 16.94 -7.42 1.83
C LEU A 64 16.00 -6.99 2.97
N ILE A 65 15.28 -7.93 3.57
CA ILE A 65 14.33 -7.68 4.66
C ILE A 65 15.07 -7.12 5.87
N VAL A 66 16.24 -7.69 6.21
CA VAL A 66 17.04 -7.23 7.35
C VAL A 66 17.54 -5.82 7.11
N SER A 67 18.11 -5.54 5.93
CA SER A 67 18.58 -4.19 5.57
C SER A 67 17.44 -3.16 5.56
N LEU A 68 16.26 -3.54 5.06
CA LEU A 68 15.07 -2.69 5.10
C LEU A 68 14.63 -2.40 6.54
N LEU A 69 14.59 -3.41 7.41
CA LEU A 69 14.26 -3.25 8.83
C LEU A 69 15.26 -2.35 9.56
N GLN A 70 16.55 -2.40 9.20
CA GLN A 70 17.55 -1.46 9.75
C GLN A 70 17.32 -0.02 9.31
N ALA A 71 16.95 0.18 8.03
CA ALA A 71 16.60 1.52 7.54
C ALA A 71 15.35 2.08 8.22
N LEU A 72 14.40 1.20 8.59
CA LEU A 72 13.11 1.58 9.18
C LEU A 72 13.11 1.73 10.70
N ILE A 73 14.05 1.07 11.39
CA ILE A 73 14.13 1.05 12.87
C ILE A 73 15.48 1.66 13.29
N PRO A 74 15.50 2.95 13.67
CA PRO A 74 16.72 3.62 14.12
C PRO A 74 17.36 2.89 15.30
N GLY A 75 18.69 2.81 15.31
CA GLY A 75 19.46 2.17 16.38
C GLY A 75 19.51 0.64 16.30
N ARG A 76 18.80 0.01 15.35
CA ARG A 76 18.81 -1.44 15.17
C ARG A 76 20.11 -1.91 14.49
N SER A 77 20.84 -2.81 15.15
CA SER A 77 21.90 -3.60 14.55
C SER A 77 21.38 -4.93 13.97
N LYS A 78 22.06 -5.49 12.95
CA LYS A 78 21.77 -6.82 12.39
C LYS A 78 21.90 -7.95 13.42
N GLN A 79 22.66 -7.71 14.50
CA GLN A 79 22.88 -8.68 15.58
C GLN A 79 21.80 -8.63 16.67
N GLN A 80 20.87 -7.68 16.61
CA GLN A 80 19.80 -7.58 17.59
C GLN A 80 18.58 -8.39 17.14
N ASP A 81 18.11 -9.25 18.04
CA ASP A 81 16.83 -9.93 17.89
C ASP A 81 15.68 -8.93 17.76
N LEU A 82 14.64 -9.33 17.03
CA LEU A 82 13.41 -8.56 16.91
C LEU A 82 12.20 -9.44 17.10
N THR A 83 11.40 -9.09 18.09
CA THR A 83 10.05 -9.62 18.21
C THR A 83 9.11 -8.85 17.29
N ILE A 84 8.51 -9.60 16.36
CA ILE A 84 7.45 -9.15 15.47
C ILE A 84 6.13 -9.68 16.06
N ASN A 85 5.38 -8.78 16.68
CA ASN A 85 4.08 -9.14 17.26
C ASN A 85 3.10 -9.48 16.13
N CYS A 86 3.21 -8.77 15.00
CA CYS A 86 2.42 -9.03 13.81
C CYS A 86 3.12 -8.54 12.54
N GLY A 87 2.97 -9.29 11.45
CA GLY A 87 3.31 -8.86 10.09
C GLY A 87 2.22 -9.28 9.11
N VAL A 88 1.86 -8.42 8.17
CA VAL A 88 0.80 -8.67 7.19
C VAL A 88 1.23 -8.19 5.82
N VAL A 89 0.98 -9.02 4.81
CA VAL A 89 1.07 -8.69 3.39
C VAL A 89 -0.24 -9.09 2.73
N HIS A 90 -1.05 -8.10 2.35
CA HIS A 90 -2.29 -8.28 1.63
C HIS A 90 -2.20 -7.61 0.26
N LEU A 91 -2.26 -8.41 -0.81
CA LEU A 91 -2.06 -8.00 -2.18
C LEU A 91 -3.33 -8.28 -3.01
N PRO A 92 -4.15 -7.25 -3.26
CA PRO A 92 -5.18 -7.31 -4.28
C PRO A 92 -4.53 -7.22 -5.65
N LEU A 93 -4.65 -8.28 -6.45
CA LEU A 93 -4.03 -8.42 -7.76
C LEU A 93 -5.05 -8.26 -8.88
N VAL A 94 -4.70 -7.44 -9.87
CA VAL A 94 -5.41 -7.35 -11.15
C VAL A 94 -4.37 -7.44 -12.26
N ASN A 95 -4.43 -8.51 -13.05
CA ASN A 95 -3.46 -8.77 -14.14
C ASN A 95 -2.00 -8.61 -13.69
N GLY A 96 -1.66 -9.22 -12.56
CA GLY A 96 -0.30 -9.20 -12.01
C GLY A 96 0.13 -7.87 -11.40
N VAL A 97 -0.78 -6.91 -11.22
CA VAL A 97 -0.49 -5.62 -10.57
C VAL A 97 -1.23 -5.55 -9.24
N ALA A 98 -0.50 -5.25 -8.18
CA ALA A 98 -1.04 -5.01 -6.85
C ALA A 98 -0.82 -3.56 -6.41
N VAL A 99 -1.91 -2.87 -6.07
CA VAL A 99 -1.87 -1.56 -5.44
C VAL A 99 -1.88 -1.75 -3.93
N VAL A 100 -0.90 -1.17 -3.25
CA VAL A 100 -0.73 -1.27 -1.80
C VAL A 100 -1.15 0.04 -1.18
N ASP A 101 -2.16 0.01 -0.31
CA ASP A 101 -2.58 1.16 0.51
C ASP A 101 -2.71 0.70 1.97
N ARG A 102 -1.60 0.76 2.72
CA ARG A 102 -1.48 0.22 4.09
C ARG A 102 -1.91 -1.26 4.20
N SER A 103 -1.89 -1.99 3.08
CA SER A 103 -2.18 -3.43 3.01
C SER A 103 -0.95 -4.29 3.28
N ILE A 104 0.21 -3.65 3.47
CA ILE A 104 1.43 -4.26 4.02
C ILE A 104 1.76 -3.53 5.32
N ALA A 105 1.95 -4.27 6.41
CA ALA A 105 2.26 -3.71 7.71
C ALA A 105 3.09 -4.67 8.58
N MET A 106 3.80 -4.10 9.55
CA MET A 106 4.49 -4.84 10.59
C MET A 106 4.39 -4.09 11.91
N GLU A 107 4.25 -4.81 13.01
CA GLU A 107 4.23 -4.26 14.35
C GLU A 107 5.18 -5.02 15.27
N THR A 108 5.98 -4.26 15.99
CA THR A 108 6.80 -4.74 17.11
C THR A 108 6.22 -4.21 18.42
N GLU A 109 6.92 -4.42 19.53
CA GLU A 109 6.56 -3.82 20.81
C GLU A 109 6.53 -2.29 20.76
N GLN A 110 7.46 -1.67 20.03
CA GLN A 110 7.67 -0.22 20.09
C GLN A 110 7.29 0.53 18.80
N ILE A 111 7.25 -0.17 17.67
CA ILE A 111 7.12 0.45 16.34
C ILE A 111 6.00 -0.22 15.56
N ALA A 112 5.23 0.59 14.84
CA ALA A 112 4.31 0.14 13.82
C ALA A 112 4.77 0.69 12.46
N ILE A 113 4.81 -0.15 11.45
CA ILE A 113 5.24 0.18 10.09
C ILE A 113 4.10 -0.17 9.15
N SER A 114 3.80 0.72 8.20
CA SER A 114 2.92 0.41 7.08
C SER A 114 3.55 0.83 5.76
N ALA A 115 3.20 0.14 4.68
CA ALA A 115 3.66 0.48 3.35
C ALA A 115 2.51 0.88 2.42
N SER A 116 2.82 1.72 1.43
CA SER A 116 1.93 2.09 0.33
C SER A 116 2.71 2.13 -0.99
N GLY A 117 2.06 1.92 -2.13
CA GLY A 117 2.69 1.95 -3.45
C GLY A 117 2.13 0.92 -4.42
N LYS A 118 2.99 0.35 -5.26
CA LYS A 118 2.62 -0.64 -6.28
C LYS A 118 3.66 -1.75 -6.38
N VAL A 119 3.18 -2.98 -6.54
CA VAL A 119 3.96 -4.15 -6.94
C VAL A 119 3.45 -4.62 -8.28
N ASP A 120 4.33 -4.73 -9.27
CA ASP A 120 3.99 -5.08 -10.65
C ASP A 120 4.74 -6.35 -11.06
N PHE A 121 4.06 -7.49 -10.93
CA PHE A 121 4.60 -8.80 -11.29
C PHE A 121 4.70 -8.99 -12.81
N SER A 122 3.92 -8.24 -13.59
CA SER A 122 4.00 -8.24 -15.05
C SER A 122 5.28 -7.54 -15.53
N ALA A 123 5.52 -6.32 -15.04
CA ALA A 123 6.72 -5.54 -15.33
C ALA A 123 7.95 -6.00 -14.51
N GLN A 124 7.79 -6.91 -13.56
CA GLN A 124 8.81 -7.30 -12.57
C GLN A 124 9.46 -6.11 -11.85
N ASN A 125 8.64 -5.15 -11.43
CA ASN A 125 9.10 -3.97 -10.69
C ASN A 125 8.21 -3.69 -9.47
N LEU A 126 8.74 -2.99 -8.48
CA LEU A 126 7.98 -2.46 -7.35
C LEU A 126 8.39 -1.01 -7.06
N VAL A 127 7.48 -0.29 -6.41
CA VAL A 127 7.78 0.96 -5.69
C VAL A 127 6.90 0.97 -4.45
N LEU A 128 7.51 0.87 -3.27
CA LEU A 128 6.84 0.87 -1.97
C LEU A 128 7.48 1.93 -1.08
N ALA A 129 6.67 2.75 -0.44
CA ALA A 129 7.07 3.68 0.59
C ALA A 129 6.61 3.14 1.93
N PHE A 130 7.51 3.13 2.88
CA PHE A 130 7.29 2.67 4.23
C PHE A 130 7.29 3.87 5.15
N SER A 131 6.28 3.93 6.00
CA SER A 131 6.18 4.92 7.05
C SER A 131 6.22 4.17 8.38
N PRO A 132 7.26 4.38 9.20
CA PRO A 132 7.34 3.88 10.56
C PRO A 132 6.74 4.90 11.55
N GLN A 133 6.16 4.44 12.65
CA GLN A 133 5.73 5.28 13.77
C GLN A 133 5.99 4.61 15.11
N VAL A 134 6.27 5.44 16.11
CA VAL A 134 6.39 5.01 17.51
C VAL A 134 5.00 4.74 18.08
N LYS A 135 4.82 3.61 18.78
CA LYS A 135 3.61 3.37 19.58
C LYS A 135 3.56 4.33 20.78
N LYS A 136 2.39 4.91 21.07
CA LYS A 136 2.22 5.93 22.13
C LYS A 136 2.66 5.40 23.50
N GLY A 137 3.19 6.29 24.35
CA GLY A 137 3.52 5.99 25.76
C GLY A 137 4.95 5.49 26.00
N LEU A 138 5.81 5.45 24.98
CA LEU A 138 7.16 4.88 25.07
C LEU A 138 8.29 5.92 25.20
N GLY A 139 7.96 7.21 25.32
CA GLY A 139 8.95 8.29 25.50
C GLY A 139 9.91 8.52 24.33
N LEU A 140 9.76 7.79 23.21
CA LEU A 140 10.56 7.96 22.01
C LEU A 140 10.05 9.13 21.17
N ASN A 141 10.99 9.92 20.64
CA ASN A 141 10.68 11.07 19.80
C ASN A 141 10.20 10.62 18.41
N GLN A 142 8.96 10.96 18.05
CA GLN A 142 8.37 10.65 16.73
C GLN A 142 9.12 11.34 15.59
N SER A 143 9.80 12.47 15.84
CA SER A 143 10.55 13.19 14.80
C SER A 143 11.77 12.42 14.28
N SER A 144 12.29 11.45 15.05
CA SER A 144 13.43 10.61 14.66
C SER A 144 13.04 9.43 13.75
N LEU A 145 11.75 9.12 13.63
CA LEU A 145 11.19 8.15 12.67
C LEU A 145 10.62 8.82 11.41
N ALA A 146 10.77 10.15 11.28
CA ALA A 146 10.22 10.93 10.16
C ALA A 146 10.91 10.63 8.81
N HIS A 147 11.91 9.76 8.79
CA HIS A 147 12.61 9.36 7.58
C HIS A 147 11.73 8.43 6.75
N LEU A 148 11.33 8.92 5.57
CA LEU A 148 10.61 8.12 4.60
C LEU A 148 11.59 7.12 3.97
N VAL A 149 11.29 5.82 4.05
CA VAL A 149 12.10 4.78 3.40
C VAL A 149 11.32 4.22 2.23
N MET A 150 11.96 4.13 1.08
CA MET A 150 11.39 3.56 -0.13
C MET A 150 12.14 2.32 -0.57
N LEU A 151 11.41 1.33 -1.05
CA LEU A 151 11.93 0.18 -1.75
C LEU A 151 11.47 0.30 -3.21
N LYS A 152 12.38 0.37 -4.18
CA LYS A 152 12.02 0.56 -5.59
C LYS A 152 12.90 -0.22 -6.58
N GLY A 153 12.40 -0.40 -7.80
CA GLY A 153 13.14 -1.05 -8.88
C GLY A 153 12.70 -2.50 -9.12
N PRO A 154 13.56 -3.34 -9.74
CA PRO A 154 13.20 -4.69 -10.13
C PRO A 154 12.88 -5.59 -8.93
N LEU A 155 11.89 -6.47 -9.05
CA LEU A 155 11.50 -7.39 -7.96
C LEU A 155 12.64 -8.31 -7.49
N HIS A 156 13.56 -8.66 -8.39
CA HIS A 156 14.67 -9.58 -8.08
C HIS A 156 15.86 -8.89 -7.41
N ASN A 157 15.95 -7.55 -7.48
CA ASN A 157 17.01 -6.76 -6.87
C ASN A 157 16.56 -5.30 -6.67
N PRO A 158 15.63 -5.05 -5.73
CA PRO A 158 15.15 -3.71 -5.47
C PRO A 158 16.18 -2.92 -4.64
N GLU A 159 16.14 -1.60 -4.77
CA GLU A 159 16.98 -0.64 -4.06
C GLU A 159 16.22 -0.03 -2.88
N ILE A 160 16.90 0.14 -1.74
CA ILE A 160 16.40 0.86 -0.56
C ILE A 160 16.90 2.30 -0.62
N VAL A 161 15.97 3.26 -0.62
CA VAL A 161 16.25 4.70 -0.64
C VAL A 161 15.73 5.34 0.63
N ILE A 162 16.56 6.09 1.33
CA ILE A 162 16.23 6.80 2.58
C ILE A 162 16.14 8.29 2.29
N ASP A 163 15.13 8.96 2.86
CA ASP A 163 14.84 10.39 2.62
C ASP A 163 14.82 10.79 1.15
N PRO A 164 13.99 10.11 0.33
CA PRO A 164 13.98 10.31 -1.10
C PRO A 164 13.41 11.71 -1.41
N LYS A 165 14.31 12.69 -1.59
CA LYS A 165 13.96 14.08 -1.94
C LYS A 165 13.23 14.08 -3.29
N GLY A 166 12.00 14.58 -3.32
CA GLY A 166 11.20 14.74 -4.55
C GLY A 166 10.38 13.51 -4.99
N THR A 167 10.38 12.41 -4.23
CA THR A 167 9.84 11.12 -4.70
C THR A 167 8.34 10.92 -4.47
N VAL A 168 7.69 11.86 -3.76
CA VAL A 168 6.22 11.98 -3.76
C VAL A 168 5.67 12.06 -5.19
N PHE A 169 6.42 12.66 -6.14
CA PHE A 169 6.05 12.72 -7.56
C PHE A 169 6.06 11.35 -8.26
N GLU A 170 6.97 10.43 -7.90
CA GLU A 170 7.02 9.08 -8.50
C GLU A 170 5.78 8.27 -8.09
N MET A 171 5.32 8.40 -6.84
CA MET A 171 4.08 7.75 -6.39
C MET A 171 2.81 8.37 -6.96
N ALA A 172 2.80 9.69 -7.19
CA ALA A 172 1.68 10.39 -7.81
C ALA A 172 1.39 9.88 -9.24
N ASN A 173 2.44 9.53 -9.99
CA ASN A 173 2.31 9.04 -11.38
C ASN A 173 1.91 7.56 -11.49
N ILE A 174 1.96 6.79 -10.40
CA ILE A 174 1.55 5.38 -10.38
C ILE A 174 0.02 5.21 -10.46
N GLY A 175 -0.74 6.30 -10.32
CA GLY A 175 -2.21 6.32 -10.36
C GLY A 175 -2.89 6.05 -11.71
N VAL A 176 -2.15 5.80 -12.80
CA VAL A 176 -2.73 5.88 -14.16
C VAL A 176 -3.18 4.54 -14.77
N ALA A 177 -2.93 3.37 -14.15
CA ALA A 177 -3.31 2.11 -14.81
C ALA A 177 -3.82 1.03 -13.86
N VAL A 178 -5.06 1.19 -13.39
CA VAL A 178 -5.90 0.04 -13.08
C VAL A 178 -7.27 0.27 -13.69
N ALA A 179 -7.68 -0.61 -14.60
CA ALA A 179 -8.97 -0.62 -15.29
C ALA A 179 -10.17 -0.93 -14.36
N THR A 180 -10.06 -0.60 -13.07
CA THR A 180 -11.09 -0.82 -12.04
C THR A 180 -11.96 0.42 -11.81
N GLY A 181 -11.82 1.48 -12.61
CA GLY A 181 -12.70 2.66 -12.52
C GLY A 181 -12.45 3.54 -11.30
N GLY A 182 -11.19 3.69 -10.86
CA GLY A 182 -10.84 4.49 -9.69
C GLY A 182 -9.43 5.08 -9.71
N ALA A 183 -9.05 5.78 -10.79
CA ALA A 183 -7.71 6.33 -10.98
C ALA A 183 -7.33 7.50 -10.04
N SER A 184 -8.25 8.02 -9.22
CA SER A 184 -8.04 9.28 -8.47
C SER A 184 -7.87 9.13 -6.95
N LEU A 185 -7.85 7.92 -6.39
CA LEU A 185 -7.93 7.74 -4.93
C LEU A 185 -6.59 7.55 -4.20
N LEU A 186 -5.49 7.28 -4.90
CA LEU A 186 -4.18 7.02 -4.28
C LEU A 186 -3.40 8.31 -3.98
N ALA A 187 -3.42 9.29 -4.90
CA ALA A 187 -2.64 10.52 -4.76
C ALA A 187 -3.08 11.36 -3.53
N SER A 188 -4.37 11.36 -3.20
CA SER A 188 -4.91 12.13 -2.06
C SER A 188 -4.62 11.48 -0.70
N ARG A 189 -4.10 10.25 -0.65
CA ARG A 189 -4.11 9.40 0.56
C ARG A 189 -2.75 9.02 1.12
N LEU A 190 -1.69 9.27 0.35
CA LEU A 190 -0.32 9.29 0.89
C LEU A 190 -0.14 10.40 1.94
N LEU A 191 -1.03 11.40 1.95
CA LEU A 191 -0.99 12.57 2.85
C LEU A 191 -1.94 12.45 4.06
N SER A 192 -2.68 11.35 4.23
CA SER A 192 -3.62 11.25 5.35
C SER A 192 -2.95 10.81 6.65
N GLU A 193 -3.11 11.64 7.67
CA GLU A 193 -2.78 11.39 9.07
C GLU A 193 -3.31 10.02 9.55
N TRP A 194 -2.46 9.28 10.26
CA TRP A 194 -2.80 7.97 10.81
C TRP A 194 -3.75 8.09 12.00
N GLU A 195 -4.95 7.52 11.88
CA GLU A 195 -5.83 7.33 13.04
C GLU A 195 -5.46 6.06 13.82
N ASN A 196 -5.74 6.07 15.14
CA ASN A 196 -5.33 5.13 16.21
C ASN A 196 -5.75 3.64 16.05
N THR A 197 -5.73 3.08 14.84
CA THR A 197 -6.00 1.66 14.55
C THR A 197 -4.67 0.93 14.36
N SER A 198 -4.52 -0.26 14.97
CA SER A 198 -3.36 -1.15 14.77
C SER A 198 -3.10 -1.40 13.27
N SER A 199 -1.93 -1.02 12.77
CA SER A 199 -1.49 -1.11 11.37
C SER A 199 -1.74 -2.49 10.77
N CYS A 200 -1.45 -3.56 11.52
CA CYS A 200 -1.69 -4.93 11.07
C CYS A 200 -3.18 -5.24 10.81
N ARG A 201 -4.08 -4.77 11.68
CA ARG A 201 -5.52 -4.96 11.50
C ARG A 201 -6.04 -4.24 10.26
N THR A 202 -5.54 -3.02 10.02
CA THR A 202 -5.82 -2.28 8.78
C THR A 202 -5.34 -3.08 7.57
N ALA A 203 -4.12 -3.63 7.62
CA ALA A 203 -3.57 -4.39 6.51
C ALA A 203 -4.37 -5.67 6.18
N VAL A 204 -4.81 -6.43 7.18
CA VAL A 204 -5.64 -7.64 6.97
C VAL A 204 -6.94 -7.29 6.27
N SER A 205 -7.58 -6.19 6.62
CA SER A 205 -8.85 -5.79 6.02
C SER A 205 -8.73 -5.45 4.53
N GLY A 206 -7.52 -5.15 4.04
CA GLY A 206 -7.31 -4.59 2.70
C GLY A 206 -8.07 -3.29 2.48
N ALA A 207 -8.65 -2.73 3.55
CA ALA A 207 -9.60 -1.64 3.46
C ALA A 207 -8.82 -0.34 3.26
N PRO A 208 -9.25 0.51 2.31
CA PRO A 208 -8.79 1.88 2.28
C PRO A 208 -9.14 2.52 3.64
N ALA A 209 -8.19 3.25 4.26
CA ALA A 209 -8.46 3.94 5.51
C ALA A 209 -9.70 4.82 5.32
N LYS A 210 -10.62 4.77 6.30
CA LYS A 210 -11.81 5.61 6.29
C LYS A 210 -11.37 7.06 6.05
N ALA A 211 -12.01 7.71 5.07
CA ALA A 211 -11.72 9.10 4.76
C ALA A 211 -11.85 9.93 6.04
N SER A 212 -10.76 10.60 6.43
CA SER A 212 -10.74 11.51 7.57
C SER A 212 -11.92 12.48 7.49
N GLN A 213 -12.65 12.62 8.60
CA GLN A 213 -13.77 13.55 8.73
C GLN A 213 -13.36 15.02 8.46
N HIS A 214 -12.05 15.34 8.44
CA HIS A 214 -11.54 16.66 8.07
C HIS A 214 -11.80 17.02 6.60
N VAL A 215 -11.86 16.06 5.67
CA VAL A 215 -12.17 16.33 4.26
C VAL A 215 -13.64 16.75 4.09
N LYS A 216 -14.55 16.23 4.93
CA LYS A 216 -15.95 16.68 4.94
C LYS A 216 -16.08 18.16 5.32
N ARG A 217 -15.21 18.69 6.20
CA ARG A 217 -15.18 20.12 6.55
C ARG A 217 -14.63 21.01 5.43
N CYS A 218 -13.61 20.56 4.69
CA CYS A 218 -13.12 21.32 3.53
C CYS A 218 -14.12 21.34 2.35
N TRP A 219 -14.97 20.32 2.22
CA TRP A 219 -16.06 20.32 1.24
C TRP A 219 -17.26 21.18 1.68
N ALA A 220 -17.54 21.24 2.98
CA ALA A 220 -18.60 22.10 3.51
C ALA A 220 -18.25 23.62 3.46
N GLY A 221 -16.96 23.97 3.40
CA GLY A 221 -16.49 25.38 3.42
C GLY A 221 -16.32 26.06 2.06
N ARG A 222 -16.52 25.38 0.92
CA ARG A 222 -16.39 25.97 -0.43
C ARG A 222 -17.71 26.02 -1.22
N GLY A 223 -18.84 25.88 -0.52
CA GLY A 223 -20.18 26.00 -1.07
C GLY A 223 -20.70 27.44 -1.07
N ALA A 224 -20.08 28.35 -1.81
CA ALA A 224 -20.66 29.68 -2.06
C ALA A 224 -20.10 30.31 -3.34
N SER A 225 -20.40 29.75 -4.53
CA SER A 225 -20.47 30.47 -5.82
C SER A 225 -20.75 29.53 -7.01
N TRP A 226 -21.74 28.63 -6.91
CA TRP A 226 -22.15 27.79 -8.06
C TRP A 226 -23.67 27.70 -8.26
N ARG A 227 -24.45 28.43 -7.45
CA ARG A 227 -25.91 28.49 -7.61
C ARG A 227 -26.34 29.29 -8.84
N HIS A 228 -25.57 30.28 -9.28
CA HIS A 228 -25.94 31.11 -10.44
C HIS A 228 -25.67 30.48 -11.81
N VAL A 229 -24.76 29.52 -11.92
CA VAL A 229 -24.44 28.86 -13.20
C VAL A 229 -25.47 27.77 -13.53
N LEU A 230 -25.99 27.08 -12.51
CA LEU A 230 -27.01 26.04 -12.70
C LEU A 230 -28.39 26.62 -13.07
N ASP A 231 -28.70 27.85 -12.64
CA ASP A 231 -29.96 28.50 -13.01
C ASP A 231 -30.00 28.90 -14.49
N GLN A 232 -28.87 29.34 -15.08
CA GLN A 232 -28.86 29.72 -16.51
C GLN A 232 -28.93 28.51 -17.46
N VAL A 233 -28.36 27.37 -17.07
CA VAL A 233 -28.42 26.14 -17.88
C VAL A 233 -29.83 25.53 -17.86
N LEU A 234 -30.57 25.67 -16.75
CA LEU A 234 -31.95 25.17 -16.66
C LEU A 234 -32.92 25.98 -17.53
N VAL A 235 -32.75 27.31 -17.61
CA VAL A 235 -33.61 28.19 -18.42
C VAL A 235 -33.46 27.94 -19.93
N LEU A 236 -32.25 27.59 -20.39
CA LEU A 236 -32.01 27.29 -21.81
C LEU A 236 -32.58 25.91 -22.24
N SER A 237 -32.70 24.96 -21.32
CA SER A 237 -33.25 23.62 -21.60
C SER A 237 -34.77 23.62 -21.72
N VAL A 238 -35.47 24.41 -20.87
CA VAL A 238 -36.94 24.46 -20.87
C VAL A 238 -37.48 25.20 -22.10
N SER A 239 -36.79 26.25 -22.57
CA SER A 239 -37.24 27.02 -23.75
C SER A 239 -37.18 26.19 -25.05
N SER A 240 -36.16 25.34 -25.20
CA SER A 240 -36.05 24.41 -26.33
C SER A 240 -37.08 23.28 -26.29
N LEU A 241 -37.47 22.81 -25.09
CA LEU A 241 -38.51 21.79 -24.97
C LEU A 241 -39.91 22.33 -25.28
N VAL A 242 -40.23 23.56 -24.83
CA VAL A 242 -41.55 24.17 -25.12
C VAL A 242 -41.70 24.48 -26.62
N THR A 243 -40.63 24.91 -27.29
CA THR A 243 -40.66 25.16 -28.75
C THR A 243 -40.80 23.86 -29.56
N ALA A 244 -40.22 22.76 -29.09
CA ALA A 244 -40.35 21.45 -29.73
C ALA A 244 -41.72 20.77 -29.50
N LEU A 245 -42.41 21.09 -28.39
CA LEU A 245 -43.75 20.58 -28.12
C LEU A 245 -44.84 21.36 -28.87
N LEU A 246 -44.64 22.64 -29.17
CA LEU A 246 -45.61 23.45 -29.94
C LEU A 246 -45.62 23.15 -31.44
N THR A 247 -44.57 22.57 -32.02
CA THR A 247 -44.52 22.17 -33.44
C THR A 247 -45.14 20.80 -33.73
N LEU A 248 -45.51 20.04 -32.69
CA LEU A 248 -46.15 18.71 -32.81
C LEU A 248 -47.68 18.76 -32.61
N ALA A 249 -48.23 19.94 -32.33
CA ALA A 249 -49.65 20.11 -32.00
C ALA A 249 -50.32 21.19 -32.87
N THR A 250 -50.25 21.03 -34.19
CA THR A 250 -51.24 21.62 -35.11
C THR A 250 -51.56 20.59 -36.19
N PRO A 251 -52.85 20.39 -36.52
CA PRO A 251 -53.32 19.30 -37.38
C PRO A 251 -52.83 19.40 -38.83
#